data_AF-A0A959QN41-F1
#
_entry.id   AF-A0A959QN41-F1
#
_cell.length_a   1.000
_cell.length_b   1.000
_cell.length_c   1.000
_cell.angle_alpha   90.00
_cell.angle_beta   90.00
_cell.angle_gamma   90.00
#
_symmetry.space_group_name_H-M   'P 1'
#
loop_
_entity.id
_entity.type
_entity.pdbx_description
1 polymer ?
#
loop_
_entity_poly.entity_id
_entity_poly.type
_entity_poly.pdbx_seq_one_letter_code
_entity_poly.pdbx_strand_id
1 'polypeptide(L)'
;RDYNGNYSDYRAERKQLMKESESAQKPTEIKETKLAYADSKAIKQLERAIQNLEKRKQEINEMFNDASLSIDKITELGSELNKINEEIEAKEMEWLEKMEQ
;
A
#
# COMPACT_ATOMS: atom_id res chain seq x y z
N ARG A 1 -4.93 -22.67 -1.38
CA ARG A 1 -5.62 -21.88 -0.34
C ARG A 1 -5.65 -20.47 -0.86
N ASP A 2 -6.78 -20.11 -1.47
CA ASP A 2 -7.01 -18.83 -2.14
C ASP A 2 -7.18 -17.72 -1.12
N TYR A 3 -6.30 -16.73 -1.17
CA TYR A 3 -6.40 -15.51 -0.38
C TYR A 3 -6.84 -14.37 -1.32
N ASN A 4 -8.07 -14.46 -1.83
CA ASN A 4 -8.74 -13.35 -2.50
C ASN A 4 -9.44 -12.52 -1.43
N GLY A 5 -8.69 -11.62 -0.78
CA GLY A 5 -9.21 -10.64 0.15
C GLY A 5 -9.05 -9.22 -0.39
N ASN A 6 -10.12 -8.69 -0.95
CA ASN A 6 -10.48 -7.27 -1.12
C ASN A 6 -9.59 -6.31 -1.95
N TYR A 7 -8.40 -6.70 -2.43
CA TYR A 7 -7.60 -5.81 -3.29
C TYR A 7 -7.89 -5.97 -4.80
N SER A 8 -8.42 -7.13 -5.19
CA SER A 8 -8.77 -7.45 -6.59
C SER A 8 -10.03 -6.69 -7.04
N ASP A 9 -11.00 -6.52 -6.14
CA ASP A 9 -12.26 -5.84 -6.43
C ASP A 9 -12.05 -4.33 -6.62
N TYR A 10 -11.22 -3.71 -5.76
CA TYR A 10 -10.82 -2.31 -5.90
C TYR A 10 -10.14 -1.99 -7.24
N ARG A 11 -9.29 -2.92 -7.74
CA ARG A 11 -8.65 -2.76 -9.05
C ARG A 11 -9.63 -2.86 -10.21
N ALA A 12 -10.67 -3.69 -10.08
CA ALA A 12 -11.69 -3.86 -11.10
C ALA A 12 -12.57 -2.61 -11.23
N GLU A 13 -13.00 -2.03 -10.10
CA GLU A 13 -13.77 -0.78 -10.07
C GLU A 13 -12.99 0.41 -10.63
N ARG A 14 -11.71 0.56 -10.28
CA ARG A 14 -10.83 1.63 -10.80
C ARG A 14 -10.64 1.56 -12.32
N LYS A 15 -10.59 0.36 -12.89
CA LYS A 15 -10.47 0.16 -14.35
C LYS A 15 -11.74 0.56 -15.10
N GLN A 16 -12.91 0.48 -14.45
CA GLN A 16 -14.18 0.92 -15.01
C GLN A 16 -14.30 2.45 -14.98
N LEU A 17 -13.95 3.09 -13.86
CA LEU A 17 -13.96 4.56 -13.72
C LEU A 17 -13.02 5.27 -14.72
N MET A 18 -11.85 4.70 -14.98
CA MET A 18 -10.83 5.32 -15.83
C MET A 18 -11.18 5.30 -17.33
N LYS A 19 -12.12 4.44 -17.75
CA LYS A 19 -12.52 4.30 -19.15
C LYS A 19 -13.62 5.27 -19.55
N GLU A 20 -14.30 5.89 -18.58
CA GLU A 20 -15.42 6.81 -18.82
C GLU A 20 -14.96 8.27 -19.00
N SER A 21 -13.77 8.64 -18.50
CA SER A 21 -13.25 10.01 -18.49
C SER A 21 -12.48 10.45 -19.75
N GLU A 22 -12.24 9.56 -20.72
CA GLU A 22 -11.32 9.81 -21.85
C GLU A 22 -11.95 10.54 -23.06
N SER A 23 -13.13 11.18 -22.92
CA SER A 23 -13.91 11.70 -24.07
C SER A 23 -14.02 13.23 -24.24
N ALA A 24 -13.29 14.10 -23.52
CA ALA A 24 -13.40 15.56 -23.72
C ALA A 24 -12.14 16.45 -23.44
N GLN A 25 -11.43 16.83 -24.52
CA GLN A 25 -10.87 18.17 -24.90
C GLN A 25 -9.81 18.96 -24.06
N LYS A 26 -8.64 19.20 -24.71
CA LYS A 26 -7.91 20.50 -25.00
C LYS A 26 -6.93 21.11 -23.92
N PRO A 27 -5.97 22.00 -24.31
CA PRO A 27 -4.57 22.07 -23.81
C PRO A 27 -4.30 22.45 -22.33
N THR A 28 -5.30 22.74 -21.52
CA THR A 28 -5.20 22.75 -20.05
C THR A 28 -4.97 21.35 -19.49
N GLU A 29 -5.36 20.32 -20.27
CA GLU A 29 -5.12 18.90 -19.99
C GLU A 29 -3.65 18.59 -19.64
N ILE A 30 -2.63 19.20 -20.25
CA ILE A 30 -1.24 18.73 -20.06
C ILE A 30 -0.74 18.98 -18.63
N LYS A 31 -1.17 20.06 -17.96
CA LYS A 31 -0.78 20.32 -16.55
C LYS A 31 -1.61 19.48 -15.59
N GLU A 32 -2.92 19.39 -15.81
CA GLU A 32 -3.84 18.60 -14.98
C GLU A 32 -3.55 17.09 -15.10
N THR A 33 -3.28 16.59 -16.30
CA THR A 33 -2.86 15.18 -16.51
C THR A 33 -1.50 14.87 -15.89
N LYS A 34 -0.55 15.81 -15.87
CA LYS A 34 0.75 15.63 -15.20
C LYS A 34 0.61 15.60 -13.68
N LEU A 35 -0.26 16.44 -13.10
CA LEU A 35 -0.59 16.42 -11.67
C LEU A 35 -1.28 15.10 -11.32
N ALA A 36 -2.35 14.75 -12.03
CA ALA A 36 -3.06 13.48 -11.84
C ALA A 36 -2.15 12.24 -12.02
N TYR A 37 -1.16 12.29 -12.93
CA TYR A 37 -0.18 11.23 -13.10
C TYR A 37 0.83 11.16 -11.94
N ALA A 38 1.29 12.31 -11.44
CA ALA A 38 2.18 12.39 -10.28
C ALA A 38 1.50 11.87 -9.02
N ASP A 39 0.23 12.22 -8.80
CA ASP A 39 -0.58 11.76 -7.67
C ASP A 39 -0.85 10.26 -7.78
N SER A 40 -1.19 9.76 -8.97
CA SER A 40 -1.31 8.31 -9.24
C SER A 40 -0.01 7.56 -8.94
N LYS A 41 1.15 8.15 -9.25
CA LYS A 41 2.45 7.54 -8.96
C LYS A 41 2.76 7.53 -7.47
N ALA A 42 2.48 8.63 -6.75
CA ALA A 42 2.67 8.72 -5.31
C ALA A 42 1.79 7.71 -4.56
N ILE A 43 0.51 7.63 -4.93
CA ILE A 43 -0.45 6.66 -4.38
C ILE A 43 0.04 5.22 -4.62
N LYS A 44 0.46 4.88 -5.86
CA LYS A 44 1.00 3.55 -6.17
C LYS A 44 2.29 3.23 -5.40
N GLN A 45 3.12 4.23 -5.09
CA GLN A 45 4.32 4.03 -4.29
C GLN A 45 3.96 3.73 -2.83
N LEU A 46 2.99 4.46 -2.26
CA LEU A 46 2.48 4.20 -0.92
C LEU A 46 1.85 2.82 -0.83
N GLU A 47 1.00 2.44 -1.78
CA GLU A 47 0.39 1.09 -1.84
C GLU A 47 1.45 -0.02 -1.85
N ARG A 48 2.50 0.14 -2.66
CA ARG A 48 3.61 -0.82 -2.70
C ARG A 48 4.40 -0.85 -1.40
N ALA A 49 4.63 0.31 -0.77
CA ALA A 49 5.33 0.39 0.49
C ALA A 49 4.54 -0.33 1.61
N ILE A 50 3.24 -0.09 1.69
CA ILE A 50 2.33 -0.77 2.62
C ILE A 50 2.35 -2.28 2.38
N GLN A 51 2.21 -2.74 1.12
CA GLN A 51 2.27 -4.17 0.79
C GLN A 51 3.60 -4.83 1.20
N ASN A 52 4.73 -4.15 1.01
CA ASN A 52 6.03 -4.67 1.43
C ASN A 52 6.14 -4.78 2.95
N LEU A 53 5.61 -3.79 3.69
CA LEU A 53 5.58 -3.79 5.14
C LEU A 53 4.65 -4.89 5.68
N GLU A 54 3.48 -5.08 5.10
CA GLU A 54 2.57 -6.18 5.44
C GLU A 54 3.21 -7.55 5.21
N LYS A 55 3.92 -7.71 4.08
CA LYS A 55 4.67 -8.93 3.79
C LYS A 55 5.74 -9.17 4.85
N ARG A 56 6.52 -8.14 5.21
CA ARG A 56 7.55 -8.26 6.25
C ARG A 56 6.94 -8.60 7.61
N LYS A 57 5.80 -8.00 7.96
CA LYS A 57 5.01 -8.36 9.14
C LYS A 57 4.60 -9.83 9.13
N GLN A 58 4.14 -10.36 8.01
CA GLN A 58 3.81 -11.79 7.87
C GLN A 58 5.05 -12.67 8.06
N GLU A 59 6.17 -12.34 7.41
CA GLU A 59 7.44 -13.06 7.57
C GLU A 59 7.87 -13.11 9.04
N ILE A 60 7.79 -12.00 9.77
CA ILE A 60 8.12 -11.96 11.20
C ILE A 60 7.18 -12.83 12.03
N ASN A 61 5.88 -12.82 11.75
CA ASN A 61 4.91 -13.71 12.41
C ASN A 61 5.20 -15.19 12.12
N GLU A 62 5.65 -15.51 10.91
CA GLU A 62 6.09 -16.87 10.57
C GLU A 62 7.36 -17.24 11.34
N MET A 63 8.33 -16.31 11.47
CA MET A 63 9.53 -16.53 12.26
C MET A 63 9.20 -16.85 13.72
N PHE A 64 8.23 -16.16 14.34
CA PHE A 64 7.81 -16.45 15.72
C PHE A 64 7.28 -17.87 15.95
N ASN A 65 6.88 -18.60 14.90
CA ASN A 65 6.48 -20.00 15.00
C ASN A 65 7.68 -20.96 15.10
N ASP A 66 8.91 -20.48 14.86
CA ASP A 66 10.12 -21.28 15.03
C ASP A 66 10.52 -21.36 16.51
N ALA A 67 10.39 -22.57 17.07
CA ALA A 67 10.78 -22.89 18.44
C ALA A 67 12.30 -22.83 18.70
N SER A 68 13.11 -22.64 17.65
CA SER A 68 14.57 -22.55 17.71
C SER A 68 15.08 -21.11 17.92
N LEU A 69 14.18 -20.12 17.94
CA LEU A 69 14.55 -18.72 18.13
C LEU A 69 15.13 -18.44 19.51
N SER A 70 16.19 -17.63 19.55
CA SER A 70 16.74 -17.12 20.80
C SER A 70 15.88 -15.98 21.37
N ILE A 71 15.95 -15.78 22.68
CA ILE A 71 15.26 -14.69 23.38
C ILE A 71 15.64 -13.31 22.81
N ASP A 72 16.93 -13.12 22.48
CA ASP A 72 17.41 -11.88 21.86
C ASP A 72 16.74 -11.63 20.51
N LYS A 73 16.60 -12.68 19.68
CA LYS A 73 15.93 -12.58 18.38
C LYS A 73 14.43 -12.36 18.51
N ILE A 74 13.78 -13.00 19.49
CA ILE A 74 12.36 -12.75 19.79
C ILE A 74 12.14 -11.27 20.14
N THR A 75 13.03 -10.68 20.94
CA THR A 75 12.96 -9.27 21.34
C THR A 75 13.18 -8.33 20.17
N GLU A 76 14.19 -8.61 19.34
CA GLU A 76 14.50 -7.84 18.13
C GLU A 76 13.32 -7.88 17.14
N LEU A 77 12.80 -9.07 16.84
CA LEU A 77 11.64 -9.27 15.95
C LEU A 77 10.38 -8.60 16.51
N GLY A 78 10.19 -8.61 17.83
CA GLY A 78 9.05 -7.93 18.48
C GLY A 78 9.12 -6.42 18.34
N SER A 79 10.32 -5.84 18.50
CA SER A 79 10.54 -4.42 18.26
C SER A 79 10.36 -4.06 16.78
N GLU A 80 10.87 -4.88 15.87
CA GLU A 80 10.70 -4.71 14.43
C GLU A 80 9.22 -4.75 14.02
N LEU A 81 8.46 -5.73 14.55
CA LEU A 81 7.04 -5.88 14.29
C LEU A 81 6.24 -4.64 14.73
N ASN A 82 6.54 -4.07 15.90
CA ASN A 82 5.89 -2.85 16.37
C ASN A 82 6.19 -1.68 15.45
N LYS A 83 7.45 -1.48 15.05
CA LYS A 83 7.84 -0.42 14.11
C LYS A 83 7.14 -0.57 12.76
N ILE A 84 7.02 -1.80 12.25
CA ILE A 84 6.33 -2.07 10.99
C ILE A 84 4.83 -1.70 11.10
N ASN A 85 4.17 -2.02 12.22
CA ASN A 85 2.79 -1.61 12.43
C ASN A 85 2.64 -0.08 12.44
N GLU A 86 3.48 0.62 13.20
CA GLU A 86 3.49 2.10 13.22
C GLU A 86 3.74 2.69 11.83
N GLU A 87 4.65 2.09 11.05
CA GLU A 87 4.96 2.54 9.70
C GLU A 87 3.83 2.27 8.69
N ILE A 88 3.08 1.19 8.86
CA ILE A 88 1.89 0.90 8.05
C ILE A 88 0.83 1.96 8.34
N GLU A 89 0.48 2.15 9.61
CA GLU A 89 -0.54 3.13 10.02
C GLU A 89 -0.21 4.55 9.52
N ALA A 90 1.06 4.97 9.65
CA ALA A 90 1.51 6.27 9.14
C ALA A 90 1.35 6.40 7.62
N LYS A 91 1.67 5.34 6.86
CA LYS A 91 1.54 5.35 5.38
C LYS A 91 0.09 5.23 4.93
N GLU A 92 -0.76 4.55 5.69
CA GLU A 92 -2.20 4.50 5.46
C GLU A 92 -2.84 5.87 5.67
N MET A 93 -2.45 6.60 6.72
CA MET A 93 -2.89 7.98 6.93
C MET A 93 -2.45 8.90 5.79
N GLU A 94 -1.19 8.81 5.36
CA GLU A 94 -0.70 9.59 4.20
C GLU A 94 -1.45 9.22 2.91
N TRP A 95 -1.75 7.94 2.71
CA TRP A 95 -2.50 7.46 1.55
C TRP A 95 -3.93 7.99 1.55
N LEU A 96 -4.61 8.00 2.71
CA LEU A 96 -5.94 8.58 2.85
C LEU A 96 -5.95 10.08 2.55
N GLU A 97 -4.99 10.83 3.10
CA GLU A 97 -4.86 12.27 2.84
C GLU A 97 -4.66 12.56 1.35
N LYS A 98 -3.83 11.75 0.66
CA LYS A 98 -3.61 11.89 -0.80
C LYS A 98 -4.81 11.48 -1.66
N MET A 99 -5.75 10.71 -1.12
CA MET A 99 -6.97 10.31 -1.84
C MET A 99 -8.10 11.33 -1.67
N GLU A 100 -8.04 12.15 -0.62
CA GLU A 100 -9.00 13.23 -0.36
C GLU A 100 -8.64 14.54 -1.08
N GLN A 101 -7.37 14.73 -1.46
CA GLN A 101 -6.89 15.84 -2.31
C GLN A 101 -7.21 15.63 -3.80
#